data_AF-A0A1B9GMM0-F1
#
_entry.id   AF-A0A1B9GMM0-F1
#
_cell.length_a   1.000
_cell.length_b   1.000
_cell.length_c   1.000
_cell.angle_alpha   90.00
_cell.angle_beta   90.00
_cell.angle_gamma   90.00
#
_symmetry.space_group_name_H-M   'P 1'
#
loop_
_entity.id
_entity.type
_entity.pdbx_description
1 polymer ?
#
loop_
_entity_poly.entity_id
_entity_poly.type
_entity_poly.pdbx_seq_one_letter_code
_entity_poly.pdbx_strand_id
1 'polypeptide(L)'
;MSAEQYQVEPPEEGNKNVRHNRFVVKETLEYLAHLRQRVKDIEGFWLHTLINHSQIAAVTTSKEDEHALSYLQDIELVQDANDFRPFELKFHFKENPYFSNTVLSKKYTLPKGTEAAPADGTITDELRDFEGVEDLEASTVKIAWKSDDKNLTKKHPRVVQGGHDHKEGEECDHEDDGGYEGDLGSFFLFFETAEDPLQIGEALISDILPDAFAYFENRGDNSQGAEFGLDSEDDEGDDDELDEESGDEEGSIDLEDEEDDLPSKKKRKLAKGKNGQ
;
A
#
# COMPACT_ATOMS: atom_id res chain seq x y z
N MET A 1 -15.90 43.29 4.89
CA MET A 1 -14.78 42.46 4.42
C MET A 1 -14.57 41.40 5.48
N SER A 2 -15.22 40.25 5.32
CA SER A 2 -14.94 39.09 6.19
C SER A 2 -13.57 38.58 5.82
N ALA A 3 -12.67 38.51 6.79
CA ALA A 3 -11.47 37.71 6.66
C ALA A 3 -11.91 36.25 6.85
N GLU A 4 -11.75 35.42 5.82
CA GLU A 4 -11.80 33.98 5.95
C GLU A 4 -10.81 33.56 7.05
N GLN A 5 -11.35 33.07 8.17
CA GLN A 5 -10.57 32.36 9.15
C GLN A 5 -10.25 31.01 8.53
N TYR A 6 -9.02 30.85 8.04
CA TYR A 6 -8.43 29.53 7.86
C TYR A 6 -8.52 28.81 9.21
N GLN A 7 -9.35 27.79 9.30
CA GLN A 7 -9.38 26.88 10.44
C GLN A 7 -8.07 26.10 10.39
N VAL A 8 -7.07 26.57 11.14
CA VAL A 8 -5.90 25.77 11.48
C VAL A 8 -6.44 24.60 12.30
N GLU A 9 -6.22 23.37 11.84
CA GLU A 9 -6.60 22.18 12.62
C GLU A 9 -6.12 22.33 14.07
N PRO A 10 -6.92 21.92 15.07
CA PRO A 10 -6.48 22.01 16.45
C PRO A 10 -5.16 21.24 16.60
N PRO A 11 -4.11 21.82 17.21
CA PRO A 11 -2.75 21.25 17.24
C PRO A 11 -2.67 19.81 17.78
N GLU A 12 -3.69 19.36 18.50
CA GLU A 12 -3.82 17.99 18.98
C GLU A 12 -4.10 16.98 17.87
N GLU A 13 -4.94 17.31 16.89
CA GLU A 13 -5.31 16.39 15.80
C GLU A 13 -4.15 16.18 14.82
N GLY A 14 -3.51 17.26 14.38
CA GLY A 14 -2.28 17.17 13.59
C GLY A 14 -1.16 16.39 14.30
N ASN A 15 -1.07 16.49 15.64
CA ASN A 15 -0.13 15.67 16.42
C ASN A 15 -0.51 14.18 16.42
N LYS A 16 -1.81 13.83 16.43
CA LYS A 16 -2.26 12.44 16.31
C LYS A 16 -1.94 11.89 14.93
N ASN A 17 -2.21 12.64 13.86
CA ASN A 17 -1.90 12.24 12.49
C ASN A 17 -0.41 11.96 12.30
N VAL A 18 0.46 12.85 12.79
CA VAL A 18 1.91 12.63 12.77
C VAL A 18 2.29 11.34 13.50
N ARG A 19 1.76 11.11 14.72
CA ARG A 19 2.05 9.88 15.47
C ARG A 19 1.55 8.63 14.76
N HIS A 20 0.38 8.70 14.14
CA HIS A 20 -0.19 7.62 13.35
C HIS A 20 0.70 7.28 12.16
N ASN A 21 1.09 8.26 11.35
CA ASN A 21 1.95 8.03 10.19
C ASN A 21 3.31 7.45 10.58
N ARG A 22 3.93 7.96 11.66
CA ARG A 22 5.17 7.38 12.21
C ARG A 22 4.99 5.92 12.62
N PHE A 23 3.85 5.59 13.24
CA PHE A 23 3.52 4.22 13.63
C PHE A 23 3.33 3.33 12.39
N VAL A 24 2.52 3.76 11.41
CA VAL A 24 2.27 3.02 10.16
C VAL A 24 3.58 2.72 9.43
N VAL A 25 4.44 3.72 9.23
CA VAL A 25 5.75 3.51 8.58
C VAL A 25 6.57 2.46 9.33
N LYS A 26 6.63 2.55 10.66
CA LYS A 26 7.37 1.60 11.47
C LYS A 26 6.82 0.16 11.32
N GLU A 27 5.51 -0.01 11.47
CA GLU A 27 4.87 -1.33 11.34
C GLU A 27 5.03 -1.90 9.93
N THR A 28 4.88 -1.08 8.89
CA THR A 28 5.09 -1.49 7.48
C THR A 28 6.53 -1.96 7.26
N LEU A 29 7.54 -1.24 7.78
CA LEU A 29 8.94 -1.65 7.65
C LEU A 29 9.23 -2.97 8.38
N GLU A 30 8.68 -3.17 9.58
CA GLU A 30 8.80 -4.41 10.34
C GLU A 30 8.09 -5.57 9.61
N TYR A 31 6.88 -5.35 9.11
CA TYR A 31 6.12 -6.31 8.32
C TYR A 31 6.87 -6.73 7.05
N LEU A 32 7.37 -5.77 6.25
CA LEU A 32 8.12 -6.06 5.02
C LEU A 32 9.39 -6.86 5.31
N ALA A 33 10.08 -6.59 6.41
CA ALA A 33 11.25 -7.37 6.81
C ALA A 33 10.91 -8.84 7.08
N HIS A 34 9.77 -9.10 7.73
CA HIS A 34 9.26 -10.46 7.93
C HIS A 34 8.76 -11.10 6.62
N LEU A 35 8.01 -10.35 5.81
CA LEU A 35 7.44 -10.80 4.55
C LEU A 35 8.53 -11.29 3.59
N ARG A 36 9.60 -10.50 3.39
CA ARG A 36 10.71 -10.84 2.49
C ARG A 36 11.29 -12.23 2.75
N GLN A 37 11.43 -12.62 4.01
CA GLN A 37 11.96 -13.95 4.36
C GLN A 37 11.00 -15.09 3.97
N ARG A 38 9.69 -14.82 3.92
CA ARG A 38 8.64 -15.81 3.63
C ARG A 38 8.37 -15.92 2.12
N VAL A 39 8.51 -14.83 1.38
CA VAL A 39 8.13 -14.77 -0.05
C VAL A 39 9.29 -14.87 -1.02
N LYS A 40 10.55 -14.87 -0.55
CA LYS A 40 11.76 -14.93 -1.40
C LYS A 40 11.80 -16.09 -2.40
N ASP A 41 11.14 -17.21 -2.09
CA ASP A 41 11.12 -18.43 -2.92
C ASP A 41 9.80 -18.57 -3.71
N ILE A 42 8.89 -17.59 -3.60
CA ILE A 42 7.61 -17.58 -4.32
C ILE A 42 7.79 -16.81 -5.63
N GLU A 43 7.87 -17.55 -6.73
CA GLU A 43 8.02 -16.95 -8.06
C GLU A 43 6.81 -16.08 -8.42
N GLY A 44 7.09 -14.88 -8.93
CA GLY A 44 6.05 -13.96 -9.37
C GLY A 44 5.24 -13.32 -8.24
N PHE A 45 5.62 -13.47 -6.96
CA PHE A 45 4.92 -12.87 -5.83
C PHE A 45 4.59 -11.39 -6.10
N TRP A 46 5.61 -10.57 -6.36
CA TRP A 46 5.42 -9.14 -6.58
C TRP A 46 4.64 -8.79 -7.84
N LEU A 47 4.79 -9.55 -8.93
CA LEU A 47 3.98 -9.33 -10.13
C LEU A 47 2.49 -9.51 -9.79
N HIS A 48 2.13 -10.61 -9.14
CA HIS A 48 0.73 -10.89 -8.77
C HIS A 48 0.21 -9.87 -7.75
N THR A 49 1.02 -9.51 -6.75
CA THR A 49 0.69 -8.44 -5.79
C THR A 49 0.38 -7.12 -6.51
N LEU A 50 1.22 -6.70 -7.46
CA LEU A 50 1.04 -5.44 -8.18
C LEU A 50 -0.21 -5.46 -9.09
N ILE A 51 -0.41 -6.50 -9.89
CA ILE A 51 -1.55 -6.56 -10.83
C ILE A 51 -2.91 -6.80 -10.13
N ASN A 52 -2.89 -7.23 -8.87
CA ASN A 52 -4.11 -7.34 -8.07
C ASN A 52 -4.50 -6.00 -7.42
N HIS A 53 -3.71 -4.94 -7.59
CA HIS A 53 -4.09 -3.57 -7.25
C HIS A 53 -4.68 -2.87 -8.47
N SER A 54 -5.89 -2.30 -8.36
CA SER A 54 -6.63 -1.74 -9.52
C SER A 54 -5.82 -0.72 -10.32
N GLN A 55 -5.26 0.28 -9.64
CA GLN A 55 -4.47 1.36 -10.23
C GLN A 55 -3.18 0.86 -10.93
N ILE A 56 -2.48 -0.09 -10.34
CA ILE A 56 -1.24 -0.64 -10.91
C ILE A 56 -1.56 -1.58 -12.07
N ALA A 57 -2.66 -2.33 -12.00
CA ALA A 57 -3.14 -3.16 -13.10
C ALA A 57 -3.43 -2.33 -14.36
N ALA A 58 -4.04 -1.15 -14.18
CA ALA A 58 -4.38 -0.25 -15.28
C ALA A 58 -3.17 0.23 -16.10
N VAL A 59 -2.00 0.36 -15.48
CA VAL A 59 -0.74 0.74 -16.13
C VAL A 59 0.13 -0.45 -16.54
N THR A 60 -0.31 -1.67 -16.23
CA THR A 60 0.40 -2.94 -16.50
C THR A 60 -0.38 -3.80 -17.49
N THR A 61 -1.07 -3.18 -18.45
CA THR A 61 -1.94 -3.90 -19.41
C THR A 61 -1.16 -4.61 -20.52
N SER A 62 0.08 -4.17 -20.79
CA SER A 62 0.93 -4.80 -21.79
C SER A 62 1.54 -6.11 -21.27
N LYS A 63 1.41 -7.18 -22.06
CA LYS A 63 2.08 -8.47 -21.78
C LYS A 63 3.59 -8.34 -21.65
N GLU A 64 4.18 -7.33 -22.29
CA GLU A 64 5.62 -7.09 -22.20
C GLU A 64 6.00 -6.46 -20.85
N ASP A 65 5.13 -5.63 -20.27
CA ASP A 65 5.29 -5.08 -18.93
C ASP A 65 5.13 -6.19 -17.88
N GLU A 66 4.07 -6.99 -17.96
CA GLU A 66 3.88 -8.15 -17.08
C GLU A 66 5.09 -9.09 -17.13
N HIS A 67 5.57 -9.40 -18.34
CA HIS A 67 6.74 -10.27 -18.48
C HIS A 67 8.01 -9.62 -17.92
N ALA A 68 8.23 -8.32 -18.07
CA ALA A 68 9.37 -7.63 -17.45
C ALA A 68 9.24 -7.62 -15.91
N LEU A 69 8.04 -7.37 -15.37
CA LEU A 69 7.74 -7.40 -13.95
C LEU A 69 7.78 -8.82 -13.35
N SER A 70 7.64 -9.88 -14.15
CA SER A 70 7.87 -11.27 -13.69
C SER A 70 9.31 -11.54 -13.22
N TYR A 71 10.24 -10.64 -13.53
CA TYR A 71 11.63 -10.68 -13.05
C TYR A 71 11.84 -9.89 -11.74
N LEU A 72 10.81 -9.22 -11.23
CA LEU A 72 10.85 -8.49 -9.96
C LEU A 72 10.93 -9.50 -8.79
N GLN A 73 11.93 -9.31 -7.94
CA GLN A 73 12.22 -10.17 -6.78
C GLN A 73 11.82 -9.52 -5.46
N ASP A 74 11.95 -8.20 -5.36
CA ASP A 74 11.65 -7.46 -4.14
C ASP A 74 11.26 -6.01 -4.44
N ILE A 75 10.39 -5.45 -3.58
CA ILE A 75 10.13 -4.02 -3.50
C ILE A 75 10.57 -3.57 -2.12
N GLU A 76 11.66 -2.79 -2.09
CA GLU A 76 12.22 -2.25 -0.88
C GLU A 76 11.77 -0.81 -0.65
N LEU A 77 11.04 -0.59 0.45
CA LEU A 77 10.75 0.72 1.00
C LEU A 77 11.87 1.15 1.94
N VAL A 78 12.50 2.28 1.62
CA VAL A 78 13.44 2.97 2.50
C VAL A 78 12.79 4.27 2.95
N GLN A 79 12.43 4.33 4.23
CA GLN A 79 11.74 5.47 4.84
C GLN A 79 12.16 5.58 6.29
N ASP A 80 12.22 6.80 6.83
CA ASP A 80 12.46 7.02 8.26
C ASP A 80 11.11 7.07 8.98
N ALA A 81 10.93 6.26 10.01
CA ALA A 81 9.71 6.31 10.81
C ALA A 81 9.57 7.64 11.57
N ASN A 82 10.65 8.37 11.83
CA ASN A 82 10.58 9.68 12.50
C ASN A 82 10.17 10.80 11.53
N ASP A 83 10.65 10.74 10.28
CA ASP A 83 10.24 11.60 9.18
C ASP A 83 9.54 10.77 8.11
N PHE A 84 8.22 10.56 8.30
CA PHE A 84 7.40 9.73 7.45
C PHE A 84 7.17 10.32 6.05
N ARG A 85 7.65 11.53 5.77
CA ARG A 85 7.40 12.23 4.50
C ARG A 85 8.32 11.72 3.37
N PRO A 86 9.66 11.85 3.43
CA PRO A 86 10.54 11.36 2.37
C PRO A 86 10.67 9.84 2.37
N PHE A 87 10.59 9.23 1.19
CA PHE A 87 10.77 7.79 1.03
C PHE A 87 11.47 7.44 -0.30
N GLU A 88 11.99 6.22 -0.39
CA GLU A 88 12.56 5.66 -1.62
C GLU A 88 12.01 4.25 -1.84
N LEU A 89 11.45 4.02 -3.02
CA LEU A 89 11.04 2.71 -3.49
C LEU A 89 12.14 2.14 -4.37
N LYS A 90 12.62 0.93 -4.05
CA LYS A 90 13.64 0.21 -4.81
C LYS A 90 13.09 -1.12 -5.30
N PHE A 91 13.03 -1.27 -6.61
CA PHE A 91 12.55 -2.46 -7.28
C PHE A 91 13.75 -3.32 -7.69
N HIS A 92 13.90 -4.47 -7.04
CA HIS A 92 15.01 -5.38 -7.26
C HIS A 92 14.65 -6.43 -8.30
N PHE A 93 15.35 -6.46 -9.42
CA PHE A 93 15.11 -7.37 -10.53
C PHE A 93 16.23 -8.41 -10.66
N LYS A 94 15.84 -9.64 -10.98
CA LYS A 94 16.79 -10.64 -11.51
C LYS A 94 17.19 -10.28 -12.94
N GLU A 95 18.23 -10.93 -13.45
CA GLU A 95 18.62 -10.76 -14.86
C GLU A 95 17.44 -11.05 -15.78
N ASN A 96 17.15 -10.11 -16.68
CA ASN A 96 15.97 -10.15 -17.54
C ASN A 96 16.31 -9.71 -18.97
N PRO A 97 15.48 -10.02 -19.98
CA PRO A 97 15.79 -9.70 -21.39
C PRO A 97 15.51 -8.24 -21.78
N TYR A 98 15.01 -7.39 -20.87
CA TYR A 98 14.55 -6.04 -21.21
C TYR A 98 15.59 -4.96 -20.91
N PHE A 99 16.17 -4.97 -19.72
CA PHE A 99 17.13 -3.97 -19.26
C PHE A 99 18.26 -4.61 -18.45
N SER A 100 19.36 -3.89 -18.25
CA SER A 100 20.52 -4.38 -17.48
C SER A 100 20.53 -3.94 -16.01
N ASN A 101 19.66 -3.00 -15.61
CA ASN A 101 19.53 -2.58 -14.22
C ASN A 101 19.11 -3.75 -13.34
N THR A 102 19.81 -3.96 -12.23
CA THR A 102 19.37 -4.88 -11.17
C THR A 102 18.44 -4.21 -10.18
N VAL A 103 18.51 -2.88 -10.06
CA VAL A 103 17.62 -2.08 -9.21
C VAL A 103 17.14 -0.86 -10.00
N LEU A 104 15.83 -0.63 -9.99
CA LEU A 104 15.22 0.64 -10.40
C LEU A 104 14.70 1.31 -9.15
N SER A 105 15.07 2.57 -8.90
CA SER A 105 14.62 3.29 -7.72
C SER A 105 13.83 4.54 -8.09
N LYS A 106 12.86 4.89 -7.24
CA LYS A 106 12.11 6.13 -7.29
C LYS A 106 12.14 6.73 -5.88
N LYS A 107 12.77 7.90 -5.75
CA LYS A 107 12.90 8.63 -4.50
C LYS A 107 11.98 9.83 -4.47
N TYR A 108 11.32 10.05 -3.35
CA TYR A 108 10.50 11.22 -3.05
C TYR A 108 11.19 11.98 -1.92
N THR A 109 11.60 13.22 -2.20
CA THR A 109 12.36 14.05 -1.27
C THR A 109 11.60 15.30 -0.88
N LEU A 110 11.88 15.81 0.32
CA LEU A 110 11.37 17.10 0.75
C LEU A 110 11.82 18.20 -0.23
N PRO A 111 10.93 19.14 -0.60
CA PRO A 111 11.30 20.29 -1.41
C PRO A 111 12.44 21.10 -0.80
N LYS A 112 13.14 21.83 -1.66
CA LYS A 112 14.26 22.66 -1.20
C LYS A 112 13.79 23.75 -0.22
N GLY A 113 14.27 23.69 1.00
CA GLY A 113 13.97 24.67 2.05
C GLY A 113 13.04 24.14 3.13
N THR A 114 12.45 22.95 2.94
CA THR A 114 11.69 22.25 3.97
C THR A 114 12.62 21.57 4.96
N GLU A 115 12.38 21.75 6.25
CA GLU A 115 13.17 21.12 7.30
C GLU A 115 12.75 19.65 7.51
N ALA A 116 13.75 18.78 7.69
CA ALA A 116 13.52 17.39 8.06
C ALA A 116 13.03 17.28 9.51
N ALA A 117 12.36 16.17 9.85
CA ALA A 117 11.88 15.94 11.20
C ALA A 117 13.03 15.99 12.21
N PRO A 118 12.88 16.69 13.34
CA PRO A 118 13.88 16.71 14.40
C PRO A 118 14.19 15.30 14.92
N ALA A 119 15.47 15.00 15.13
CA ALA A 119 15.93 13.68 15.60
C ALA A 119 15.46 13.32 17.03
N ASP A 120 15.00 14.31 17.81
CA ASP A 120 14.44 14.09 19.15
C ASP A 120 12.95 13.68 19.13
N GLY A 121 12.34 13.58 17.95
CA GLY A 121 10.94 13.19 17.78
C GLY A 121 9.93 14.31 17.98
N THR A 122 10.39 15.56 18.15
CA THR A 122 9.50 16.72 18.24
C THR A 122 8.59 16.81 17.00
N ILE A 123 7.33 17.16 17.21
CA ILE A 123 6.35 17.37 16.15
C ILE A 123 6.32 18.86 15.81
N THR A 124 6.77 19.21 14.61
CA THR A 124 6.81 20.57 14.07
C THR A 124 5.57 20.86 13.23
N ASP A 125 5.35 22.11 12.84
CA ASP A 125 4.22 22.50 11.99
C ASP A 125 4.38 21.88 10.59
N GLU A 126 5.60 21.79 10.06
CA GLU A 126 5.88 21.17 8.75
C GLU A 126 5.56 19.67 8.70
N LEU A 127 5.46 19.01 9.85
CA LEU A 127 5.00 17.62 9.93
C LEU A 127 3.47 17.52 10.01
N ARG A 128 2.80 18.52 10.61
CA ARG A 128 1.34 18.57 10.71
C ARG A 128 0.72 18.95 9.38
N ASP A 129 1.34 19.90 8.68
CA ASP A 129 0.85 20.50 7.44
C ASP A 129 1.21 19.65 6.20
N PHE A 130 1.69 18.42 6.38
CA PHE A 130 2.00 17.53 5.25
C PHE A 130 0.72 16.88 4.74
N GLU A 131 0.33 17.20 3.50
CA GLU A 131 -0.95 16.75 2.92
C GLU A 131 -0.81 15.42 2.17
N GLY A 132 0.34 15.18 1.54
CA GLY A 132 0.56 13.92 0.84
C GLY A 132 1.84 13.85 0.00
N VAL A 133 1.94 12.80 -0.82
CA VAL A 133 3.12 12.54 -1.66
C VAL A 133 3.32 13.63 -2.73
N GLU A 134 2.26 14.35 -3.08
CA GLU A 134 2.30 15.48 -4.03
C GLU A 134 3.14 16.67 -3.56
N ASP A 135 3.33 16.83 -2.24
CA ASP A 135 4.22 17.84 -1.67
C ASP A 135 5.72 17.47 -1.80
N LEU A 136 6.04 16.31 -2.36
CA LEU A 136 7.41 15.80 -2.47
C LEU A 136 7.96 15.94 -3.88
N GLU A 137 9.28 16.17 -3.97
CA GLU A 137 10.01 16.16 -5.23
C GLU A 137 10.42 14.72 -5.58
N ALA A 138 9.82 14.18 -6.65
CA ALA A 138 10.09 12.84 -7.14
C ALA A 138 11.30 12.80 -8.11
N SER A 139 12.16 11.79 -7.93
CA SER A 139 13.36 11.57 -8.76
C SER A 139 13.05 10.82 -10.06
N THR A 140 13.97 10.85 -11.01
CA THR A 140 13.95 9.99 -12.21
C THR A 140 15.14 9.03 -12.25
N VAL A 141 14.92 7.87 -12.85
CA VAL A 141 15.97 6.90 -13.16
C VAL A 141 15.87 6.51 -14.62
N LYS A 142 16.99 6.64 -15.33
CA LYS A 142 17.12 6.16 -16.71
C LYS A 142 17.24 4.65 -16.74
N ILE A 143 16.35 3.99 -17.47
CA ILE A 143 16.40 2.53 -17.63
C ILE A 143 17.40 2.19 -18.74
N ALA A 144 18.35 1.30 -18.43
CA ALA A 144 19.33 0.80 -19.36
C ALA A 144 18.73 -0.37 -20.18
N TRP A 145 17.79 -0.02 -21.06
CA TRP A 145 17.18 -0.95 -22.00
C TRP A 145 18.23 -1.66 -22.88
N LYS A 146 18.11 -2.98 -23.04
CA LYS A 146 19.06 -3.80 -23.80
C LYS A 146 18.98 -3.57 -25.30
N SER A 147 17.81 -3.18 -25.82
CA SER A 147 17.61 -2.76 -27.21
C SER A 147 16.40 -1.84 -27.33
N ASP A 148 16.27 -1.14 -28.46
CA ASP A 148 15.10 -0.29 -28.72
C ASP A 148 13.79 -1.10 -28.79
N ASP A 149 13.82 -2.34 -29.31
CA ASP A 149 12.65 -3.25 -29.29
C ASP A 149 12.27 -3.72 -27.88
N LYS A 150 13.13 -3.52 -26.89
CA LYS A 150 12.88 -3.86 -25.49
C LYS A 150 12.57 -2.63 -24.65
N ASN A 151 12.64 -1.45 -25.23
CA ASN A 151 12.31 -0.20 -24.58
C ASN A 151 10.78 -0.05 -24.50
N LEU A 152 10.22 -0.38 -23.34
CA LEU A 152 8.77 -0.41 -23.13
C LEU A 152 8.17 1.00 -23.06
N THR A 153 8.90 1.97 -22.51
CA THR A 153 8.46 3.37 -22.41
C THR A 153 8.36 4.06 -23.77
N LYS A 154 9.22 3.68 -24.73
CA LYS A 154 9.11 4.14 -26.13
C LYS A 154 8.02 3.41 -26.91
N LYS A 155 7.79 2.13 -26.62
CA LYS A 155 6.81 1.29 -27.33
C LYS A 155 5.38 1.63 -26.93
N HIS A 156 5.17 1.88 -25.64
CA HIS A 156 3.88 2.18 -25.03
C HIS A 156 3.99 3.52 -24.30
N PRO A 157 4.13 4.64 -25.04
CA PRO A 157 4.15 5.97 -24.44
C PRO A 157 2.76 6.33 -23.91
N ARG A 158 2.71 7.13 -22.84
CA ARG A 158 1.44 7.68 -22.35
C ARG A 158 0.89 8.71 -23.33
N VAL A 159 -0.38 8.60 -23.68
CA VAL A 159 -1.08 9.52 -24.59
C VAL A 159 -2.35 10.03 -23.93
N VAL A 160 -2.38 11.32 -23.62
CA VAL A 160 -3.60 12.02 -23.18
C VAL A 160 -4.39 12.42 -24.43
N GLN A 161 -5.58 11.88 -24.69
CA GLN A 161 -6.46 12.50 -25.71
C GLN A 161 -6.97 13.83 -25.15
N GLY A 162 -6.81 14.90 -25.94
CA GLY A 162 -7.16 16.27 -25.55
C GLY A 162 -6.01 17.28 -25.59
N GLY A 163 -4.77 16.81 -25.78
CA GLY A 163 -3.57 17.66 -25.77
C GLY A 163 -3.01 18.12 -27.12
N HIS A 164 -3.64 17.83 -28.26
CA HIS A 164 -3.19 18.33 -29.57
C HIS A 164 -4.38 18.69 -30.50
N ASP A 165 -4.39 19.96 -30.90
CA ASP A 165 -5.10 20.55 -32.04
C ASP A 165 -6.62 20.31 -32.12
N HIS A 166 -7.38 21.01 -31.27
CA HIS A 166 -8.69 21.49 -31.71
C HIS A 166 -8.45 22.40 -32.93
N LYS A 167 -8.61 21.87 -34.14
CA LYS A 167 -8.94 22.71 -35.29
C LYS A 167 -10.26 23.41 -34.94
N GLU A 168 -10.28 24.74 -35.03
CA GLU A 168 -11.50 25.53 -34.88
C GLU A 168 -12.60 24.93 -35.79
N GLY A 169 -13.64 24.34 -35.19
CA GLY A 169 -14.88 23.99 -35.89
C GLY A 169 -15.40 22.56 -35.80
N GLU A 170 -14.78 21.65 -35.04
CA GLU A 170 -15.38 20.34 -34.76
C GLU A 170 -15.99 20.32 -33.36
N GLU A 171 -17.33 20.32 -33.30
CA GLU A 171 -18.09 20.10 -32.07
C GLU A 171 -17.93 18.63 -31.66
N CYS A 172 -17.36 18.40 -30.47
CA CYS A 172 -17.24 17.08 -29.89
C CYS A 172 -18.59 16.72 -29.21
N ASP A 173 -19.44 16.00 -29.93
CA ASP A 173 -20.57 15.26 -29.33
C ASP A 173 -19.99 14.04 -28.60
N HIS A 174 -19.47 14.24 -27.39
CA HIS A 174 -19.27 13.14 -26.45
C HIS A 174 -19.96 13.49 -25.14
N GLU A 175 -21.06 12.79 -24.89
CA GLU A 175 -21.72 12.74 -23.60
C GLU A 175 -20.71 12.24 -22.56
N ASP A 176 -20.55 13.06 -21.53
CA ASP A 176 -19.74 12.88 -20.32
C ASP A 176 -19.86 11.47 -19.71
N ASP A 177 -18.83 10.66 -19.93
CA ASP A 177 -18.38 9.58 -19.05
C ASP A 177 -17.00 10.01 -18.56
N GLY A 178 -16.91 10.43 -17.30
CA GLY A 178 -15.73 11.04 -16.66
C GLY A 178 -14.49 10.14 -16.52
N GLY A 179 -14.26 9.22 -17.44
CA GLY A 179 -13.04 8.41 -17.55
C GLY A 179 -11.95 9.12 -18.36
N TYR A 180 -10.70 8.95 -17.95
CA TYR A 180 -9.54 9.30 -18.77
C TYR A 180 -9.60 8.56 -20.11
N GLU A 181 -9.83 9.27 -21.20
CA GLU A 181 -9.80 8.74 -22.56
C GLU A 181 -8.35 8.84 -23.09
N GLY A 182 -7.53 7.83 -22.84
CA GLY A 182 -6.13 7.83 -23.26
C GLY A 182 -5.39 6.54 -22.93
N ASP A 183 -4.23 6.34 -23.55
CA ASP A 183 -3.34 5.25 -23.20
C ASP A 183 -2.49 5.67 -21.99
N LEU A 184 -2.67 4.99 -20.86
CA LEU A 184 -1.91 5.22 -19.63
C LEU A 184 -0.40 4.95 -19.80
N GLY A 185 -0.03 4.22 -20.86
CA GLY A 185 1.33 3.86 -21.21
C GLY A 185 1.89 2.75 -20.33
N SER A 186 3.16 2.39 -20.58
CA SER A 186 3.87 1.37 -19.82
C SER A 186 4.09 1.77 -18.36
N PHE A 187 3.96 0.80 -17.45
CA PHE A 187 4.33 0.94 -16.03
C PHE A 187 5.72 1.55 -15.83
N PHE A 188 6.69 1.23 -16.69
CA PHE A 188 8.07 1.68 -16.55
C PHE A 188 8.25 3.20 -16.78
N LEU A 189 7.24 3.90 -17.29
CA LEU A 189 7.20 5.37 -17.32
C LEU A 189 7.27 5.97 -15.91
N PHE A 190 6.82 5.21 -14.89
CA PHE A 190 6.93 5.56 -13.48
C PHE A 190 8.37 5.93 -13.08
N PHE A 191 9.37 5.23 -13.61
CA PHE A 191 10.78 5.49 -13.26
C PHE A 191 11.41 6.60 -14.11
N GLU A 192 11.07 6.70 -15.39
CA GLU A 192 11.72 7.65 -16.31
C GLU A 192 11.11 9.07 -16.25
N THR A 193 9.89 9.21 -15.73
CA THR A 193 9.20 10.50 -15.54
C THR A 193 9.35 10.98 -14.11
N ALA A 194 9.56 12.29 -13.89
CA ALA A 194 9.65 12.84 -12.54
C ALA A 194 8.27 12.83 -11.88
N GLU A 195 7.30 13.43 -12.57
CA GLU A 195 5.90 13.45 -12.19
C GLU A 195 5.34 12.03 -12.03
N ASP A 196 4.46 11.89 -11.05
CA ASP A 196 3.71 10.67 -10.78
C ASP A 196 2.21 10.98 -10.79
N PRO A 197 1.64 11.38 -11.93
CA PRO A 197 0.26 11.85 -12.01
C PRO A 197 -0.76 10.72 -11.82
N LEU A 198 -0.29 9.46 -11.79
CA LEU A 198 -1.11 8.30 -11.46
C LEU A 198 -0.89 7.85 -10.02
N GLN A 199 -0.22 8.65 -9.19
CA GLN A 199 0.02 8.39 -7.76
C GLN A 199 0.51 6.96 -7.45
N ILE A 200 1.34 6.39 -8.33
CA ILE A 200 1.83 5.01 -8.20
C ILE A 200 2.68 4.86 -6.93
N GLY A 201 3.48 5.87 -6.61
CA GLY A 201 4.29 5.89 -5.40
C GLY A 201 3.45 5.85 -4.12
N GLU A 202 2.35 6.60 -4.11
CA GLU A 202 1.40 6.65 -2.99
C GLU A 202 0.67 5.31 -2.81
N ALA A 203 0.07 4.77 -3.87
CA ALA A 203 -0.59 3.45 -3.82
C ALA A 203 0.36 2.34 -3.33
N LEU A 204 1.65 2.42 -3.69
CA LEU A 204 2.64 1.47 -3.18
C LEU A 204 2.84 1.59 -1.67
N ILE A 205 3.02 2.80 -1.12
CA ILE A 205 3.33 2.98 0.30
C ILE A 205 2.10 2.92 1.21
N SER A 206 0.93 3.30 0.70
CA SER A 206 -0.32 3.39 1.46
C SER A 206 -1.12 2.09 1.41
N ASP A 207 -1.12 1.39 0.27
CA ASP A 207 -2.01 0.25 0.05
C ASP A 207 -1.23 -1.06 -0.08
N ILE A 208 -0.34 -1.13 -1.06
CA ILE A 208 0.29 -2.40 -1.44
C ILE A 208 1.30 -2.88 -0.41
N LEU A 209 2.26 -2.03 -0.02
CA LEU A 209 3.35 -2.46 0.85
C LEU A 209 2.92 -2.76 2.29
N PRO A 210 1.98 -2.03 2.90
CA PRO A 210 1.45 -2.37 4.22
C PRO A 210 0.77 -3.74 4.29
N ASP A 211 0.16 -4.22 3.19
CA ASP A 211 -0.52 -5.53 3.16
C ASP A 211 -0.28 -6.32 1.86
N ALA A 212 0.99 -6.41 1.43
CA ALA A 212 1.35 -7.00 0.14
C ALA A 212 0.92 -8.47 -0.05
N PHE A 213 0.74 -9.20 1.06
CA PHE A 213 0.29 -10.59 1.05
C PHE A 213 -1.22 -10.69 0.78
N ALA A 214 -2.04 -9.76 1.29
CA ALA A 214 -3.46 -9.72 0.95
C ALA A 214 -3.66 -9.47 -0.55
N TYR A 215 -2.93 -8.53 -1.14
CA TYR A 215 -2.94 -8.31 -2.59
C TYR A 215 -2.48 -9.56 -3.35
N PHE A 216 -1.42 -10.24 -2.90
CA PHE A 216 -0.99 -11.50 -3.52
C PHE A 216 -2.09 -12.59 -3.52
N GLU A 217 -2.85 -12.71 -2.43
CA GLU A 217 -3.97 -13.66 -2.31
C GLU A 217 -5.26 -13.19 -3.01
N ASN A 218 -5.18 -12.10 -3.79
CA ASN A 218 -6.33 -11.47 -4.44
C ASN A 218 -7.42 -11.07 -3.44
N ARG A 219 -7.01 -10.55 -2.28
CA ARG A 219 -7.86 -9.92 -1.26
C ARG A 219 -7.72 -8.39 -1.22
N GLY A 220 -7.10 -7.82 -2.26
CA GLY A 220 -7.00 -6.38 -2.46
C GLY A 220 -8.28 -5.76 -3.02
N ASP A 221 -8.17 -4.48 -3.40
CA ASP A 221 -9.25 -3.66 -3.96
C ASP A 221 -9.85 -4.24 -5.27
N ASN A 222 -9.05 -4.95 -6.07
CA ASN A 222 -9.49 -5.58 -7.31
C ASN A 222 -10.07 -7.00 -7.13
N SER A 223 -10.30 -7.43 -5.88
CA SER A 223 -10.83 -8.77 -5.60
C SER A 223 -12.32 -8.88 -5.97
N GLN A 224 -12.75 -10.06 -6.46
CA GLN A 224 -14.14 -10.32 -6.87
C GLN A 224 -15.20 -10.21 -5.74
N GLY A 225 -14.80 -9.86 -4.51
CA GLY A 225 -15.69 -9.61 -3.38
C GLY A 225 -15.55 -8.21 -2.76
N ALA A 226 -14.62 -7.37 -3.22
CA ALA A 226 -14.44 -6.01 -2.70
C ALA A 226 -15.67 -5.11 -3.00
N GLU A 227 -16.35 -5.35 -4.12
CA GLU A 227 -17.58 -4.62 -4.50
C GLU A 227 -18.79 -4.95 -3.61
N PHE A 228 -18.79 -6.13 -2.96
CA PHE A 228 -19.93 -6.62 -2.17
C PHE A 228 -19.85 -6.30 -0.67
N GLY A 229 -18.84 -5.54 -0.24
CA GLY A 229 -18.59 -5.17 1.16
C GLY A 229 -18.99 -3.74 1.54
N LEU A 230 -19.50 -2.94 0.59
CA LEU A 230 -19.88 -1.54 0.80
C LEU A 230 -21.41 -1.35 0.86
N ASP A 231 -22.11 -2.24 1.57
CA ASP A 231 -23.53 -2.06 1.91
C ASP A 231 -23.89 -2.64 3.29
N SER A 232 -22.96 -2.53 4.24
CA SER A 232 -23.34 -2.47 5.65
C SER A 232 -23.36 -1.00 6.02
N GLU A 233 -24.37 -0.29 5.51
CA GLU A 233 -24.80 0.98 6.06
C GLU A 233 -24.89 0.84 7.58
N ASP A 234 -24.10 1.65 8.27
CA ASP A 234 -24.45 2.35 9.49
C ASP A 234 -25.68 1.78 10.22
N ASP A 235 -25.44 0.86 11.16
CA ASP A 235 -26.37 0.67 12.28
C ASP A 235 -26.23 1.91 13.17
N GLU A 236 -26.88 3.01 12.76
CA GLU A 236 -27.21 4.12 13.66
C GLU A 236 -28.19 3.59 14.72
N GLY A 237 -27.65 2.81 15.66
CA GLY A 237 -28.25 2.52 16.94
C GLY A 237 -28.03 3.71 17.87
N ASP A 238 -28.74 4.80 17.57
CA ASP A 238 -29.10 5.82 18.54
C ASP A 238 -29.92 5.13 19.66
N ASP A 239 -29.35 5.02 20.85
CA ASP A 239 -30.11 4.78 22.08
C ASP A 239 -29.38 5.48 23.24
N ASP A 240 -29.61 6.78 23.28
CA ASP A 240 -30.08 7.54 24.43
C ASP A 240 -29.56 7.19 25.84
N GLU A 241 -28.93 8.22 26.42
CA GLU A 241 -28.98 8.62 27.83
C GLU A 241 -28.39 7.67 28.89
N LEU A 242 -27.11 7.90 29.18
CA LEU A 242 -26.54 7.66 30.51
C LEU A 242 -27.21 8.61 31.52
N ASP A 243 -28.33 8.18 32.11
CA ASP A 243 -28.87 8.79 33.33
C ASP A 243 -28.61 7.89 34.56
N GLU A 244 -28.14 8.55 35.61
CA GLU A 244 -27.79 7.98 36.89
C GLU A 244 -29.07 7.64 37.68
N GLU A 245 -29.13 6.48 38.33
CA GLU A 245 -29.32 6.35 39.78
C GLU A 245 -29.94 5.00 40.22
N SER A 246 -29.26 4.43 41.22
CA SER A 246 -29.80 3.76 42.40
C SER A 246 -30.41 2.35 42.29
N GLY A 247 -30.01 1.50 43.23
CA GLY A 247 -30.80 0.34 43.64
C GLY A 247 -29.96 -0.87 44.04
N ASP A 248 -29.56 -0.90 45.31
CA ASP A 248 -29.16 -2.12 46.04
C ASP A 248 -30.05 -3.33 45.66
N GLU A 249 -29.45 -4.52 45.55
CA GLU A 249 -29.78 -5.61 46.48
C GLU A 249 -28.83 -6.81 46.33
N GLU A 250 -28.48 -7.37 47.49
CA GLU A 250 -27.58 -8.49 47.70
C GLU A 250 -28.05 -9.79 47.02
N GLY A 251 -27.08 -10.61 46.63
CA GLY A 251 -27.33 -11.98 46.21
C GLY A 251 -26.04 -12.78 46.11
N SER A 252 -25.45 -13.15 47.25
CA SER A 252 -24.40 -14.16 47.33
C SER A 252 -24.89 -15.48 46.72
N ILE A 253 -24.28 -15.94 45.63
CA ILE A 253 -24.43 -17.32 45.17
C ILE A 253 -23.06 -18.00 45.31
N ASP A 254 -22.95 -18.66 46.45
CA ASP A 254 -21.98 -19.65 46.86
C ASP A 254 -22.14 -20.93 46.01
N LEU A 255 -21.05 -21.42 45.41
CA LEU A 255 -20.98 -22.72 44.74
C LEU A 255 -19.58 -23.35 44.99
N GLU A 256 -19.26 -23.62 46.25
CA GLU A 256 -18.59 -24.87 46.66
C GLU A 256 -19.74 -25.83 47.05
N ASP A 257 -19.85 -27.11 46.74
CA ASP A 257 -18.93 -28.20 46.44
C ASP A 257 -19.84 -29.36 45.95
N GLU A 258 -19.42 -30.19 44.99
CA GLU A 258 -19.70 -31.64 45.07
C GLU A 258 -18.73 -32.42 44.16
N GLU A 259 -18.06 -33.37 44.81
CA GLU A 259 -16.94 -34.21 44.38
C GLU A 259 -17.30 -35.25 43.30
N ASP A 260 -16.22 -35.85 42.77
CA ASP A 260 -16.14 -37.16 42.11
C ASP A 260 -16.67 -37.22 40.65
N ASP A 261 -15.91 -37.65 39.64
CA ASP A 261 -15.10 -38.86 39.60
C ASP A 261 -14.18 -38.84 38.35
N LEU A 262 -12.86 -38.89 38.54
CA LEU A 262 -11.88 -39.10 37.47
C LEU A 262 -11.51 -40.59 37.37
N PRO A 263 -11.50 -41.21 36.17
CA PRO A 263 -10.68 -42.40 35.95
C PRO A 263 -9.39 -42.07 35.19
N SER A 264 -8.27 -42.47 35.79
CA SER A 264 -6.90 -42.26 35.34
C SER A 264 -6.38 -43.36 34.40
N LYS A 265 -5.64 -42.89 33.37
CA LYS A 265 -4.56 -43.49 32.55
C LYS A 265 -4.26 -45.01 32.66
N LYS A 266 -4.14 -45.67 31.49
CA LYS A 266 -3.19 -46.80 31.30
C LYS A 266 -2.37 -46.73 30.01
N LYS A 267 -1.05 -46.74 30.23
CA LYS A 267 0.07 -46.81 29.28
C LYS A 267 0.02 -48.10 28.44
N ARG A 268 0.37 -48.03 27.15
CA ARG A 268 0.81 -49.23 26.38
C ARG A 268 2.32 -49.16 26.15
N LYS A 269 3.01 -50.16 26.71
CA LYS A 269 4.45 -50.42 26.53
C LYS A 269 4.70 -51.16 25.21
N LEU A 270 5.87 -50.85 24.66
CA LEU A 270 6.59 -51.45 23.54
C LEU A 270 6.86 -52.96 23.75
N ALA A 271 6.75 -53.77 22.70
CA ALA A 271 7.33 -55.12 22.64
C ALA A 271 8.08 -55.34 21.31
N LYS A 272 9.33 -55.80 21.44
CA LYS A 272 10.26 -56.23 20.38
C LYS A 272 9.99 -57.70 20.00
N GLY A 273 10.31 -58.06 18.74
CA GLY A 273 10.58 -59.43 18.25
C GLY A 273 10.41 -59.50 16.73
N LYS A 274 11.43 -59.41 15.87
CA LYS A 274 12.49 -60.37 15.45
C LYS A 274 12.00 -61.60 14.67
N ASN A 275 12.43 -61.66 13.39
CA ASN A 275 12.73 -62.79 12.49
C ASN A 275 11.64 -63.76 12.00
N GLY A 276 11.54 -63.85 10.66
CA GLY A 276 12.02 -65.04 9.92
C GLY A 276 10.96 -65.96 9.31
N GLN A 277 10.68 -65.80 8.01
CA GLN A 277 10.96 -66.75 6.92
C GLN A 277 10.43 -66.19 5.60
#